data_AF-A0A8J5LVM5-F1
#
_entry.id   AF-A0A8J5LVM5-F1
#
_cell.length_a   1.000
_cell.length_b   1.000
_cell.length_c   1.000
_cell.angle_alpha   90.00
_cell.angle_beta   90.00
_cell.angle_gamma   90.00
#
_symmetry.space_group_name_H-M   'P 1'
#
loop_
_entity.id
_entity.type
_entity.pdbx_description
1 polymer ?
#
loop_
_entity_poly.entity_id
_entity_poly.type
_entity_poly.pdbx_seq_one_letter_code
_entity_poly.pdbx_strand_id
1 'polypeptide(L)'
;MRVSVNDKSRKPHKHKRVSETFAFRAPVLAFYDTHTMPKLVNTFWPGIELRSKAYTTKERVVLRWKKERSHIESMAASSKTANQK
;
A
#
# COMPACT_ATOMS: atom_id res chain seq x y z
N MET A 1 11.84 -9.36 44.96
CA MET A 1 11.89 -9.49 43.49
C MET A 1 10.48 -9.35 42.93
N ARG A 2 10.21 -8.33 42.11
CA ARG A 2 8.88 -8.15 41.49
C ARG A 2 8.84 -8.96 40.19
N VAL A 3 8.01 -9.99 40.16
CA VAL A 3 7.78 -10.84 38.98
C VAL A 3 6.85 -10.07 38.03
N SER A 4 7.35 -9.69 36.85
CA SER A 4 6.54 -9.06 35.81
C SER A 4 5.68 -10.11 35.12
N VAL A 5 4.44 -10.27 35.56
CA VAL A 5 3.40 -11.00 34.82
C VAL A 5 2.78 -10.04 33.81
N ASN A 6 3.22 -10.11 32.54
CA ASN A 6 2.49 -9.50 31.44
C ASN A 6 2.81 -10.17 30.08
N ASP A 7 2.71 -11.49 30.02
CA ASP A 7 2.53 -12.22 28.74
C ASP A 7 1.10 -12.08 28.23
N LYS A 8 0.65 -10.82 28.04
CA LYS A 8 -0.58 -10.55 27.29
C LYS A 8 -0.19 -10.52 25.82
N SER A 9 -0.13 -11.70 25.19
CA SER A 9 0.00 -11.82 23.74
C SER A 9 -1.07 -10.95 23.09
N ARG A 10 -0.64 -9.94 22.35
CA ARG A 10 -1.53 -8.99 21.67
C ARG A 10 -2.35 -9.79 20.66
N LYS A 11 -3.66 -9.95 20.90
CA LYS A 11 -4.55 -10.63 19.95
C LYS A 11 -4.37 -10.00 18.56
N PRO A 12 -4.17 -10.78 17.49
CA PRO A 12 -4.01 -10.23 16.16
C PRO A 12 -5.26 -9.43 15.80
N HIS A 13 -5.05 -8.22 15.29
CA HIS A 13 -6.13 -7.31 14.93
C HIS A 13 -7.07 -7.97 13.91
N LYS A 14 -8.35 -8.15 14.28
CA LYS A 14 -9.36 -8.91 13.50
C LYS A 14 -9.56 -8.39 12.07
N HIS A 15 -9.23 -7.13 11.83
CA HIS A 15 -9.22 -6.55 10.49
C HIS A 15 -7.77 -6.28 10.08
N LYS A 16 -7.07 -7.30 9.56
CA LYS A 16 -5.88 -7.02 8.77
C LYS A 16 -6.37 -6.27 7.53
N ARG A 17 -6.23 -4.94 7.54
CA ARG A 17 -6.28 -4.20 6.29
C ARG A 17 -5.20 -4.83 5.43
N VAL A 18 -5.58 -5.41 4.29
CA VAL A 18 -4.61 -5.84 3.27
C VAL A 18 -3.97 -4.55 2.79
N SER A 19 -2.97 -4.09 3.52
CA SER A 19 -2.22 -2.90 3.20
C SER A 19 -1.32 -3.27 2.04
N GLU A 20 -1.61 -2.70 0.88
CA GLU A 20 -0.77 -2.86 -0.31
C GLU A 20 0.66 -2.47 0.05
N THR A 21 1.61 -3.35 -0.24
CA THR A 21 3.02 -3.19 0.15
C THR A 21 3.65 -2.03 -0.61
N PHE A 22 4.70 -1.42 -0.04
CA PHE A 22 5.44 -0.35 -0.73
C PHE A 22 6.00 -0.81 -2.08
N ALA A 23 6.39 -2.08 -2.19
CA ALA A 23 6.79 -2.73 -3.44
C ALA A 23 5.70 -2.75 -4.52
N PHE A 24 4.42 -2.75 -4.14
CA PHE A 24 3.30 -2.63 -5.08
C PHE A 24 2.99 -1.15 -5.40
N ARG A 25 3.12 -0.25 -4.43
CA ARG A 25 2.82 1.18 -4.63
C ARG A 25 3.78 1.88 -5.57
N ALA A 26 5.08 1.54 -5.50
CA ALA A 26 6.11 2.13 -6.35
C ALA A 26 5.85 1.95 -7.86
N PRO A 27 5.59 0.73 -8.39
CA PRO A 27 5.29 0.55 -9.81
C PRO A 27 3.96 1.18 -10.21
N VAL A 28 2.96 1.25 -9.32
CA VAL A 28 1.71 1.97 -9.57
C VAL A 28 1.97 3.46 -9.82
N LEU A 29 2.81 4.09 -8.99
CA LEU A 29 3.18 5.50 -9.16
C LEU A 29 4.02 5.73 -10.42
N ALA A 30 4.95 4.83 -10.76
CA ALA A 30 5.70 4.92 -12.00
C ALA A 30 4.80 4.81 -13.25
N PHE A 31 3.78 3.95 -13.19
CA PHE A 31 2.78 3.83 -14.26
C PHE A 31 1.87 5.07 -14.35
N TYR A 32 1.56 5.69 -13.21
CA TYR A 32 0.76 6.92 -13.14
C TYR A 32 1.41 8.10 -13.89
N ASP A 33 2.74 8.20 -13.89
CA ASP A 33 3.44 9.31 -14.57
C ASP A 33 3.30 9.24 -16.10
N THR A 34 3.05 8.04 -16.65
CA THR A 34 3.02 7.78 -18.09
C THR A 34 1.62 7.49 -18.64
N HIS A 35 0.64 7.25 -17.76
CA HIS A 35 -0.68 6.78 -18.14
C HIS A 35 -1.82 7.46 -17.38
N THR A 36 -3.02 7.40 -17.94
CA THR A 36 -4.23 7.95 -17.32
C THR A 36 -4.73 7.08 -16.17
N MET A 37 -5.43 7.70 -15.21
CA MET A 37 -6.02 7.01 -14.04
C MET A 37 -6.92 5.82 -14.41
N PRO A 38 -7.80 5.90 -15.44
CA PRO A 38 -8.60 4.74 -15.86
C PRO A 38 -7.75 3.54 -16.27
N LYS A 39 -6.70 3.77 -17.06
CA LYS A 39 -5.81 2.71 -17.54
C LYS A 39 -5.00 2.10 -16.39
N LEU A 40 -4.54 2.93 -15.45
CA LEU A 40 -3.88 2.47 -14.24
C LEU A 40 -4.79 1.58 -13.40
N VAL A 41 -6.02 2.02 -13.11
CA VAL A 41 -6.95 1.24 -12.29
C VAL A 41 -7.26 -0.10 -12.96
N ASN A 42 -7.50 -0.12 -14.26
CA ASN A 42 -7.72 -1.37 -15.00
C ASN A 42 -6.50 -2.32 -14.99
N THR A 43 -5.28 -1.77 -14.98
CA THR A 43 -4.04 -2.56 -15.00
C THR A 43 -3.73 -3.18 -13.64
N PHE A 44 -3.88 -2.42 -12.55
CA PHE A 44 -3.49 -2.85 -11.21
C PHE A 44 -4.64 -3.43 -10.37
N TRP A 45 -5.88 -3.08 -10.72
CA TRP A 45 -7.10 -3.58 -10.09
C TRP A 45 -8.15 -3.94 -11.16
N PRO A 46 -7.91 -5.02 -11.92
CA PRO A 46 -8.85 -5.45 -12.95
C PRO A 46 -10.22 -5.79 -12.33
N GLY A 47 -11.29 -5.53 -13.08
CA GLY A 47 -12.66 -5.78 -12.63
C GLY A 47 -13.31 -4.64 -11.84
N ILE A 48 -12.62 -3.50 -11.66
CA ILE A 48 -13.25 -2.28 -11.14
C ILE A 48 -13.93 -1.52 -12.28
N GLU A 49 -15.26 -1.40 -12.21
CA GLU A 49 -16.02 -0.57 -13.15
C GLU A 49 -15.66 0.92 -13.04
N LEU A 50 -15.60 1.59 -14.19
CA LEU A 50 -15.40 3.03 -14.28
C LEU A 50 -16.52 3.77 -13.53
N ARG A 51 -16.14 4.83 -12.81
CA ARG A 51 -17.06 5.65 -11.98
C ARG A 51 -17.73 4.94 -10.81
N SER A 52 -17.40 3.67 -10.54
CA SER A 52 -17.86 2.99 -9.33
C SER A 52 -17.28 3.62 -8.05
N LYS A 53 -17.92 3.32 -6.90
CA LYS A 53 -17.38 3.72 -5.59
C LYS A 53 -15.99 3.11 -5.33
N ALA A 54 -15.74 1.91 -5.84
CA ALA A 54 -14.43 1.26 -5.75
C ALA A 54 -13.38 2.03 -6.57
N TYR A 55 -13.73 2.48 -7.78
CA TYR A 55 -12.88 3.31 -8.63
C TYR A 55 -12.47 4.61 -7.94
N THR A 56 -13.44 5.39 -7.45
CA THR A 56 -13.15 6.66 -6.76
C THR A 56 -12.30 6.47 -5.49
N THR A 57 -12.47 5.34 -4.81
CA THR A 57 -11.62 4.97 -3.67
C THR A 57 -10.18 4.72 -4.11
N LYS A 58 -9.95 3.95 -5.19
CA LYS A 58 -8.61 3.69 -5.72
C LYS A 58 -7.95 4.97 -6.26
N GLU A 59 -8.71 5.82 -6.95
CA GLU A 59 -8.24 7.12 -7.41
C GLU A 59 -7.71 7.98 -6.24
N ARG A 60 -8.49 8.11 -5.16
CA ARG A 60 -8.06 8.83 -3.95
C ARG A 60 -6.82 8.22 -3.31
N VAL A 61 -6.71 6.89 -3.31
CA VAL A 61 -5.55 6.17 -2.78
C VAL A 61 -4.29 6.48 -3.61
N VAL A 62 -4.38 6.43 -4.94
CA VAL A 62 -3.26 6.77 -5.82
C VAL A 62 -2.84 8.22 -5.65
N LEU A 63 -3.79 9.16 -5.59
CA LEU A 63 -3.51 10.57 -5.33
C LEU A 63 -2.85 10.81 -3.97
N ARG A 64 -3.24 10.05 -2.94
CA ARG A 64 -2.59 10.08 -1.64
C ARG A 64 -1.15 9.57 -1.73
N TRP A 65 -0.93 8.44 -2.39
CA TRP A 65 0.41 7.89 -2.59
C TRP A 65 1.31 8.83 -3.37
N LYS A 66 0.77 9.59 -4.32
CA LYS A 66 1.54 10.63 -5.04
C LYS A 66 2.11 11.68 -4.07
N LYS A 67 1.35 12.08 -3.05
CA LYS A 67 1.85 13.02 -2.01
C LYS A 67 2.91 12.39 -1.12
N GLU A 68 2.79 11.09 -0.87
CA GLU A 68 3.70 10.29 -0.03
C GLU A 68 4.81 9.60 -0.85
N ARG A 69 5.06 10.03 -2.10
CA ARG A 69 5.91 9.31 -3.07
C ARG A 69 7.33 9.08 -2.58
N SER A 70 7.99 10.12 -2.06
CA SER A 70 9.35 10.03 -1.55
C SER A 70 9.47 9.02 -0.40
N HIS A 71 8.47 8.98 0.48
CA HIS A 71 8.40 8.01 1.57
C HIS A 71 8.20 6.58 1.05
N ILE A 72 7.31 6.41 0.06
CA ILE A 72 7.06 5.10 -0.58
C ILE A 72 8.31 4.57 -1.27
N GLU A 73 9.04 5.40 -2.02
CA GLU A 73 10.28 5.03 -2.71
C GLU A 73 11.37 4.66 -1.70
N SER A 74 11.54 5.46 -0.64
CA SER A 74 12.49 5.17 0.45
C SER A 74 12.18 3.82 1.14
N MET A 75 10.91 3.55 1.44
CA MET A 75 10.49 2.29 2.05
C MET A 75 10.56 1.11 1.08
N ALA A 76 10.30 1.31 -0.20
CA ALA A 76 10.47 0.28 -1.23
C ALA A 76 11.95 -0.09 -1.42
N ALA A 77 12.87 0.86 -1.30
CA ALA A 77 14.31 0.59 -1.31
C ALA A 77 14.76 -0.13 -0.02
N SER A 78 14.28 0.32 1.14
CA SER A 78 14.62 -0.27 2.45
C SER A 78 14.10 -1.70 2.63
N SER A 79 12.92 -2.00 2.08
CA SER A 79 12.37 -3.36 2.12
C SER A 79 13.15 -4.36 1.26
N LYS A 80 13.88 -3.91 0.23
CA LYS A 80 14.81 -4.75 -0.52
C LYS A 80 16.06 -5.09 0.30
N THR A 81 16.55 -4.17 1.11
CA THR A 81 17.72 -4.40 1.98
C THR A 81 17.40 -5.22 3.24
N ALA A 82 16.16 -5.20 3.72
CA ALA A 82 15.75 -5.99 4.88
C ALA A 82 15.71 -7.52 4.62
N ASN A 83 15.59 -7.95 3.37
CA ASN A 83 15.62 -9.38 2.98
C ASN A 83 17.02 -9.87 2.56
N GLN A 84 18.07 -9.05 2.72
CA GLN A 84 19.46 -9.41 2.40
C GLN A 84 20.34 -9.65 3.64
N LYS A 85 19.76 -10.11 4.75
CA LYS A 85 20.52 -10.51 5.95
C LYS A 85 20.22 -11.93 6.36
#